data_AF-A0A4S1XAG6-F1
#
_entry.id   AF-A0A4S1XAG6-F1
#
_cell.length_a   1.000
_cell.length_b   1.000
_cell.length_c   1.000
_cell.angle_alpha   90.00
_cell.angle_beta   90.00
_cell.angle_gamma   90.00
#
_symmetry.space_group_name_H-M   'P 1'
#
loop_
_entity.id
_entity.type
_entity.pdbx_description
1 polymer ?
#
loop_
_entity_poly.entity_id
_entity_poly.type
_entity_poly.pdbx_seq_one_letter_code
_entity_poly.pdbx_strand_id
1 'polypeptide(L)'
;MRITLFVALAVAALIPASVVAQGNSARETVRCSLNDGPERACLFTDQAGRNGAHRMTFTGPGIRVIFVGRANSGWWSGQLNGKTAMGFERNRGNTVFSTADLGTRFAWWYPSNAHGSY
;
A
#
# COMPACT_ATOMS: atom_id res chain seq x y z
N MET A 1 -2.59 -72.71 -15.26
CA MET A 1 -3.58 -71.71 -14.79
C MET A 1 -3.00 -70.33 -15.10
N ARG A 2 -3.65 -69.58 -16.00
CA ARG A 2 -3.21 -68.27 -16.54
C ARG A 2 -3.56 -67.15 -15.58
N ILE A 3 -2.69 -66.16 -15.36
CA ILE A 3 -3.10 -64.79 -15.02
C ILE A 3 -2.14 -63.81 -15.70
N THR A 4 -2.60 -63.23 -16.79
CA THR A 4 -1.97 -62.08 -17.47
C THR A 4 -2.49 -60.82 -16.78
N LEU A 5 -1.62 -60.05 -16.13
CA LEU A 5 -1.98 -58.76 -15.54
C LEU A 5 -1.74 -57.64 -16.55
N PHE A 6 -2.83 -57.03 -17.01
CA PHE A 6 -2.82 -55.76 -17.73
C PHE A 6 -2.61 -54.63 -16.72
N VAL A 7 -1.52 -53.88 -16.82
CA VAL A 7 -1.32 -52.63 -16.08
C VAL A 7 -1.62 -51.48 -17.03
N ALA A 8 -2.72 -50.77 -16.75
CA ALA A 8 -3.13 -49.58 -17.49
C ALA A 8 -2.24 -48.38 -17.11
N LEU A 9 -1.69 -47.69 -18.11
CA LEU A 9 -1.03 -46.39 -17.94
C LEU A 9 -2.07 -45.31 -17.64
N ALA A 10 -2.01 -44.70 -16.45
CA ALA A 10 -2.72 -43.46 -16.15
C ALA A 10 -1.84 -42.26 -16.54
N VAL A 11 -2.22 -41.54 -17.60
CA VAL A 11 -1.58 -40.28 -17.98
C VAL A 11 -2.13 -39.17 -17.07
N ALA A 12 -1.33 -38.75 -16.09
CA ALA A 12 -1.66 -37.61 -15.24
C ALA A 12 -1.45 -36.30 -16.02
N ALA A 13 -2.56 -35.65 -16.40
CA ALA A 13 -2.52 -34.31 -16.98
C ALA A 13 -2.12 -33.29 -15.89
N LEU A 14 -0.89 -32.77 -15.98
CA LEU A 14 -0.41 -31.64 -15.19
C LEU A 14 -1.08 -30.36 -15.70
N ILE A 15 -2.10 -29.89 -15.01
CA ILE A 15 -2.67 -28.55 -15.22
C ILE A 15 -1.80 -27.57 -14.41
N PRO A 16 -1.05 -26.64 -15.04
CA PRO A 16 -0.35 -25.61 -14.30
C PRO A 16 -1.40 -24.65 -13.70
N ALA A 17 -1.58 -24.75 -12.39
CA ALA A 17 -2.37 -23.80 -11.63
C ALA A 17 -1.61 -22.46 -11.60
N SER A 18 -2.01 -21.53 -12.47
CA SER A 18 -1.56 -20.14 -12.42
C SER A 18 -2.07 -19.50 -11.13
N VAL A 19 -1.24 -19.47 -10.09
CA VAL A 19 -1.51 -18.71 -8.88
C VAL A 19 -1.44 -17.22 -9.23
N VAL A 20 -2.59 -16.62 -9.50
CA VAL A 20 -2.70 -15.16 -9.58
C VAL A 20 -2.57 -14.64 -8.16
N ALA A 21 -1.38 -14.14 -7.81
CA ALA A 21 -1.16 -13.39 -6.58
C ALA A 21 -1.96 -12.08 -6.66
N GLN A 22 -3.23 -12.15 -6.26
CA GLN A 22 -4.10 -11.00 -6.12
C GLN A 22 -3.67 -10.30 -4.83
N GLY A 23 -2.86 -9.26 -4.96
CA GLY A 23 -2.37 -8.49 -3.81
C GLY A 23 -3.55 -7.99 -2.99
N ASN A 24 -3.72 -8.55 -1.78
CA ASN A 24 -4.69 -8.05 -0.82
C ASN A 24 -4.29 -6.62 -0.44
N SER A 25 -5.05 -5.64 -0.92
CA SER A 25 -5.03 -4.30 -0.33
C SER A 25 -5.60 -4.40 1.08
N ALA A 26 -4.73 -4.71 2.04
CA ALA A 26 -5.10 -4.75 3.44
C ALA A 26 -5.61 -3.35 3.83
N ARG A 27 -6.89 -3.30 4.24
CA ARG A 27 -7.48 -2.09 4.80
C ARG A 27 -7.06 -2.02 6.26
N GLU A 28 -6.41 -0.93 6.63
CA GLU A 28 -5.93 -0.69 7.99
C GLU A 28 -6.43 0.65 8.51
N THR A 29 -6.55 0.80 9.83
CA THR A 29 -6.82 2.10 10.46
C THR A 29 -5.50 2.77 10.84
N VAL A 30 -5.29 4.00 10.38
CA VAL A 30 -4.12 4.83 10.69
C VAL A 30 -4.54 6.15 11.33
N ARG A 31 -3.57 6.90 11.87
CA ARG A 31 -3.73 8.30 12.24
C ARG A 31 -3.31 9.16 11.06
N CYS A 32 -4.08 10.20 10.72
CA CYS A 32 -3.68 11.18 9.71
C CYS A 32 -3.75 12.61 10.22
N SER A 33 -2.94 13.46 9.62
CA SER A 33 -3.03 14.92 9.71
C SER A 33 -2.97 15.53 8.32
N LEU A 34 -3.82 16.53 8.08
CA LEU A 34 -3.83 17.34 6.86
C LEU A 34 -3.38 18.74 7.23
N ASN A 35 -2.40 19.28 6.51
CA ASN A 35 -1.88 20.65 6.67
C ASN A 35 -1.53 20.99 8.14
N ASP A 36 -0.88 20.06 8.84
CA ASP A 36 -0.53 20.15 10.27
C ASP A 36 -1.74 20.36 11.21
N GLY A 37 -2.95 20.06 10.74
CA GLY A 37 -4.16 20.05 11.54
C GLY A 37 -4.19 18.92 12.57
N PRO A 38 -5.23 18.88 13.42
CA PRO A 38 -5.37 17.86 14.45
C PRO A 38 -5.45 16.46 13.84
N GLU A 39 -4.88 15.50 14.56
CA GLU A 39 -4.87 14.10 14.13
C GLU A 39 -6.23 13.43 14.23
N ARG A 40 -6.55 12.61 13.23
CA ARG A 40 -7.83 11.90 13.13
C ARG A 40 -7.59 10.47 12.69
N ALA A 41 -8.49 9.56 13.06
CA ALA A 41 -8.47 8.21 12.52
C ALA A 41 -8.88 8.23 11.04
N CYS A 42 -8.17 7.46 10.22
CA CYS A 42 -8.50 7.24 8.81
C CYS A 42 -8.38 5.76 8.47
N LEU A 43 -9.17 5.34 7.48
CA LEU A 43 -8.93 4.09 6.76
C LEU A 43 -7.85 4.32 5.72
N PHE A 44 -6.86 3.44 5.72
CA PHE A 44 -5.75 3.37 4.78
C PHE A 44 -5.91 2.12 3.92
N THR A 45 -5.66 2.27 2.63
CA THR A 45 -5.48 1.16 1.70
C THR A 45 -4.28 1.43 0.82
N ASP A 46 -3.46 0.41 0.61
CA ASP A 46 -2.36 0.44 -0.34
C ASP A 46 -2.60 -0.51 -1.52
N GLN A 47 -2.26 -0.04 -2.71
CA GLN A 47 -2.26 -0.82 -3.93
C GLN A 47 -0.91 -0.63 -4.63
N ALA A 48 -0.07 -1.64 -4.55
CA ALA A 48 1.19 -1.69 -5.27
C ALA A 48 0.93 -1.89 -6.78
N GLY A 49 1.51 -1.01 -7.59
CA GLY A 49 1.55 -1.12 -9.05
C GLY A 49 2.76 -1.94 -9.51
N ARG A 50 2.67 -2.50 -10.72
CA ARG A 50 3.76 -3.29 -11.33
C ARG A 50 5.06 -2.50 -11.54
N ASN A 51 4.99 -1.17 -11.53
CA ASN A 51 6.10 -0.25 -11.73
C ASN A 51 6.74 0.22 -10.40
N GLY A 52 6.43 -0.45 -9.29
CA GLY A 52 6.89 -0.10 -7.94
C GLY A 52 6.23 1.15 -7.34
N ALA A 53 5.26 1.76 -8.01
CA ALA A 53 4.48 2.86 -7.46
C ALA A 53 3.33 2.32 -6.60
N HIS A 54 3.11 2.94 -5.46
CA HIS A 54 2.03 2.64 -4.54
C HIS A 54 0.92 3.67 -4.71
N ARG A 55 -0.33 3.22 -4.86
CA ARG A 55 -1.52 4.08 -4.74
C ARG A 55 -2.08 3.91 -3.34
N MET A 56 -1.74 4.86 -2.48
CA MET A 56 -2.20 4.94 -1.10
C MET A 56 -3.43 5.83 -1.03
N THR A 57 -4.52 5.31 -0.47
CA THR A 57 -5.76 6.05 -0.28
C THR A 57 -6.10 6.13 1.20
N PHE A 58 -6.45 7.33 1.65
CA PHE A 58 -6.80 7.64 3.03
C PHE A 58 -8.21 8.23 3.06
N THR A 59 -9.12 7.62 3.82
CA THR A 59 -10.50 8.10 3.94
C THR A 59 -10.94 8.20 5.41
N GLY A 60 -11.67 9.26 5.73
CA GLY A 60 -12.20 9.49 7.07
C GLY A 60 -13.10 10.74 7.08
N PRO A 61 -13.66 11.12 8.24
CA PRO A 61 -14.49 12.30 8.35
C PRO A 61 -13.74 13.56 7.89
N GLY A 62 -14.16 14.16 6.77
CA GLY A 62 -13.48 15.32 6.17
C GLY A 62 -12.10 15.04 5.57
N ILE A 63 -11.72 13.76 5.40
CA ILE A 63 -10.44 13.36 4.83
C ILE A 63 -10.71 12.46 3.62
N ARG A 64 -10.18 12.90 2.46
CA ARG A 64 -9.99 12.04 1.28
C ARG A 64 -8.69 12.44 0.61
N VAL A 65 -7.66 11.64 0.83
CA VAL A 65 -6.32 11.89 0.32
C VAL A 65 -5.86 10.68 -0.48
N ILE A 66 -5.24 10.94 -1.62
CA ILE A 66 -4.61 9.92 -2.47
C ILE A 66 -3.16 10.34 -2.67
N PHE A 67 -2.24 9.48 -2.27
CA PHE A 67 -0.84 9.61 -2.60
C PHE A 67 -0.45 8.50 -3.58
N VAL A 68 0.10 8.86 -4.72
CA VAL A 68 0.64 7.90 -5.70
C VAL A 68 2.13 8.14 -5.81
N GLY A 69 2.96 7.24 -5.33
CA GLY A 69 4.40 7.48 -5.29
C GLY A 69 5.26 6.22 -5.18
N ARG A 70 6.56 6.38 -5.43
CA ARG A 70 7.57 5.35 -5.26
C ARG A 70 8.39 5.63 -4.02
N ALA A 71 8.63 4.59 -3.22
CA ALA A 71 9.59 4.64 -2.13
C ALA A 71 11.01 4.48 -2.66
N ASN A 72 11.94 5.22 -2.08
CA ASN A 72 13.37 5.02 -2.22
C ASN A 72 14.05 5.33 -0.88
N SER A 73 14.39 4.29 -0.13
CA SER A 73 15.15 4.37 1.14
C SER A 73 14.68 5.48 2.09
N GLY A 74 13.42 5.43 2.52
CA GLY A 74 12.83 6.40 3.44
C GLY A 74 12.33 7.70 2.78
N TRP A 75 12.57 7.88 1.48
CA TRP A 75 12.02 9.00 0.69
C TRP A 75 10.91 8.54 -0.23
N TRP A 76 10.00 9.46 -0.55
CA TRP A 76 8.91 9.25 -1.49
C TRP A 76 8.93 10.32 -2.58
N SER A 77 8.64 9.91 -3.81
CA SER A 77 8.41 10.82 -4.94
C SER A 77 7.13 10.42 -5.68
N GLY A 78 6.31 11.39 -6.06
CA GLY A 78 5.03 11.07 -6.68
C GLY A 78 4.05 12.24 -6.78
N GLN A 79 2.77 11.94 -6.53
CA GLN A 79 1.67 12.89 -6.57
C GLN A 79 0.80 12.79 -5.33
N LEU A 80 0.52 13.93 -4.70
CA LEU A 80 -0.46 14.11 -3.63
C LEU A 80 -1.72 14.75 -4.23
N ASN A 81 -2.82 14.01 -4.25
CA ASN A 81 -4.09 14.44 -4.86
C ASN A 81 -3.93 14.95 -6.31
N GLY A 82 -3.04 14.32 -7.08
CA GLY A 82 -2.75 14.67 -8.47
C GLY A 82 -1.73 15.80 -8.67
N LYS A 83 -1.26 16.45 -7.59
CA LYS A 83 -0.18 17.46 -7.65
C LYS A 83 1.16 16.80 -7.34
N THR A 84 2.23 17.21 -8.03
CA THR A 84 3.60 16.74 -7.77
C THR A 84 3.93 16.85 -6.29
N ALA A 85 4.52 15.81 -5.71
CA ALA A 85 4.78 15.72 -4.29
C ALA A 85 6.08 14.96 -3.98
N MET A 86 6.67 15.33 -2.86
CA MET A 86 7.80 14.65 -2.22
C MET A 86 7.40 14.27 -0.81
N GLY A 87 8.01 13.23 -0.26
CA GLY A 87 7.80 12.85 1.11
C GLY A 87 8.97 12.13 1.72
N PHE A 88 8.90 11.92 3.02
CA PHE A 88 9.91 11.22 3.79
C PHE A 88 9.26 10.51 4.97
N GLU A 89 9.92 9.46 5.44
CA GLU A 89 9.57 8.77 6.67
C GLU A 89 9.90 9.67 7.88
N ARG A 90 8.95 9.80 8.81
CA ARG A 90 9.09 10.60 10.03
C ARG A 90 8.64 9.77 11.23
N ASN A 91 9.57 9.31 12.05
CA ASN A 91 9.32 8.56 13.29
C ASN A 91 8.34 7.39 13.08
N ARG A 92 8.63 6.50 12.11
CA ARG A 92 7.77 5.36 11.75
C ARG A 92 6.35 5.73 11.24
N GLY A 93 6.13 7.00 10.94
CA GLY A 93 5.08 7.48 10.05
C GLY A 93 5.67 8.07 8.79
N ASN A 94 4.86 8.76 8.00
CA ASN A 94 5.29 9.38 6.76
C ASN A 94 4.69 10.78 6.65
N THR A 95 5.40 11.66 5.95
CA THR A 95 4.89 12.98 5.58
C THR A 95 5.15 13.19 4.10
N VAL A 96 4.13 13.67 3.39
CA VAL A 96 4.20 14.06 1.98
C VAL A 96 3.71 15.50 1.84
N PHE A 97 4.33 16.27 0.96
CA PHE A 97 3.96 17.65 0.67
C PHE A 97 3.94 17.88 -0.84
N SER A 98 3.00 18.71 -1.29
CA SER A 98 2.95 19.16 -2.68
C SER A 98 4.14 20.08 -2.95
N THR A 99 4.91 19.80 -4.00
CA THR A 99 6.03 20.66 -4.42
C THR A 99 5.57 21.90 -5.18
N ALA A 100 4.32 21.90 -5.66
CA ALA A 100 3.68 23.07 -6.26
C ALA A 100 3.03 24.00 -5.22
N ASP A 101 2.85 23.53 -3.99
CA ASP A 101 2.20 24.27 -2.90
C ASP A 101 2.62 23.66 -1.56
N LEU A 102 3.59 24.29 -0.89
CA LEU A 102 4.14 23.81 0.38
C LEU A 102 3.17 23.97 1.57
N GLY A 103 2.04 24.66 1.37
CA GLY A 103 0.93 24.69 2.33
C GLY A 103 0.13 23.37 2.33
N THR A 104 0.11 22.65 1.20
CA THR A 104 -0.56 21.35 1.08
C THR A 104 0.39 20.23 1.51
N ARG A 105 0.12 19.64 2.67
CA ARG A 105 0.86 18.48 3.20
C ARG A 105 -0.06 17.49 3.89
N PHE A 106 0.37 16.24 3.92
CA PHE A 106 -0.37 15.16 4.54
C PHE A 106 0.61 14.24 5.27
N ALA A 107 0.24 13.86 6.48
CA ALA A 107 1.01 12.94 7.29
C ALA A 107 0.14 11.77 7.75
N TRP A 108 0.74 10.60 7.87
CA TRP A 108 0.09 9.42 8.45
C TRP A 108 1.03 8.60 9.31
N TRP A 109 0.45 7.93 10.32
CA TRP A 109 1.16 7.06 11.26
C TRP A 109 0.35 5.79 11.51
N TYR A 110 1.05 4.67 11.60
CA TYR A 110 0.46 3.42 12.05
C TYR A 110 0.15 3.49 13.55
N PRO A 111 -0.94 2.86 14.04
CA PRO A 111 -1.38 2.99 15.44
C PRO A 111 -0.29 2.66 16.48
N SER A 112 0.59 1.70 16.17
CA SER A 112 1.72 1.31 17.03
C SER A 112 2.86 2.33 17.09
N ASN A 113 2.83 3.37 16.26
CA ASN A 113 3.93 4.28 15.99
C ASN A 113 3.51 5.78 16.07
N ALA A 114 2.36 6.08 16.68
CA ALA A 114 1.92 7.46 16.83
C ALA A 114 2.92 8.24 17.73
N HIS A 115 3.36 9.42 17.27
CA HIS A 115 4.19 10.37 18.05
C HIS A 115 5.61 9.94 18.46
N GLY A 116 6.23 8.94 17.84
CA GLY A 116 7.63 8.62 18.15
C GLY A 116 7.88 8.26 19.63
N SER A 117 6.86 7.73 20.32
CA SER A 117 7.06 7.07 21.61
C SER A 117 7.81 5.77 21.35
N TYR A 118 9.14 5.84 21.52
CA TYR A 118 9.98 4.68 21.77
C TYR A 118 9.85 4.26 23.24
#